data_AF-A0A916JNB3-F1
#
_entry.id   AF-A0A916JNB3-F1
#
_cell.length_a   1.000
_cell.length_b   1.000
_cell.length_c   1.000
_cell.angle_alpha   90.00
_cell.angle_beta   90.00
_cell.angle_gamma   90.00
#
_symmetry.space_group_name_H-M   'P 1'
#
loop_
_entity.id
_entity.type
_entity.pdbx_description
1 polymer ?
#
loop_
_entity_poly.entity_id
_entity_poly.type
_entity_poly.pdbx_seq_one_letter_code
_entity_poly.pdbx_strand_id
1 'polypeptide(L)'
;MIVQKSIILICLIVLSMVGTAQKDPQTKKEVLARTGNCTTNSDEIIGSQEDDFVKIFLKSGFDGDFIGTFGTTVHECLHGYDSDLADGLEWDNNTYPIAYFVDKGIVVRFAGKRLFKTEELHKEFFSKDVKNLFRYGTYVQANSGPSTASSNQWGIYGLIEEFNAYYHDVRAQVEYFKCNSYQGPSDETFGNTMHAYFEFNIFMANYLKYAKVYHKEDYDYMMKNHDLRLAYTLIEYNWRNVLTEIMGDKDLANRMPGYDEEFRLYTEELQGVMNDFMVSESELTDYKDFLSKRPSDMKVVAENKAWAEQMNLTGFGAGMNADEMTEMYEGFDNLELNFEEKDPEKHYVVILTTKSEEELMDAIFKNFPAFKKIGIIMDYELNFSVYLDKFSSRAKAEKMAKEVEKDFPGVKVI
;
A
#
# COMPACT_ATOMS: atom_id res chain seq x y z
N MET A 1 -1.87 5.65 49.71
CA MET A 1 -2.93 5.18 48.79
C MET A 1 -2.19 4.57 47.61
N ILE A 2 -2.15 3.24 47.54
CA ILE A 2 -1.35 2.48 46.58
C ILE A 2 -2.16 2.47 45.27
N VAL A 3 -1.72 3.26 44.29
CA VAL A 3 -2.34 3.28 42.96
C VAL A 3 -1.94 1.99 42.24
N GLN A 4 -2.93 1.16 41.94
CA GLN A 4 -2.78 -0.04 41.13
C GLN A 4 -2.15 0.33 39.77
N LYS A 5 -0.95 -0.22 39.52
CA LYS A 5 -0.38 -0.31 38.18
C LYS A 5 -1.21 -1.29 37.37
N SER A 6 -2.22 -0.81 36.65
CA SER A 6 -2.91 -1.60 35.64
C SER A 6 -2.10 -1.56 34.34
N ILE A 7 -1.19 -2.53 34.21
CA ILE A 7 -0.61 -2.97 32.94
C ILE A 7 -1.76 -3.60 32.14
N ILE A 8 -2.38 -2.84 31.23
CA ILE A 8 -3.25 -3.35 30.15
C ILE A 8 -3.18 -2.30 29.01
N LEU A 9 -2.08 -2.30 28.23
CA LEU A 9 -2.13 -1.91 26.82
C LEU A 9 -2.34 -3.23 26.08
N ILE A 10 -3.54 -3.42 25.59
CA ILE A 10 -3.97 -4.68 25.01
C ILE A 10 -4.62 -4.35 23.66
N CYS A 11 -3.91 -4.64 22.58
CA CYS A 11 -4.53 -5.18 21.38
C CYS A 11 -4.82 -6.66 21.65
N LEU A 12 -6.00 -6.97 22.20
CA LEU A 12 -6.43 -8.33 22.54
C LEU A 12 -6.92 -9.05 21.28
N ILE A 13 -6.00 -9.43 20.41
CA ILE A 13 -6.14 -10.67 19.64
C ILE A 13 -4.87 -11.49 19.81
N VAL A 14 -4.51 -11.83 21.06
CA VAL A 14 -4.04 -13.16 21.53
C VAL A 14 -3.90 -13.07 23.07
N LEU A 15 -4.96 -13.32 23.84
CA LEU A 15 -4.81 -13.48 25.30
C LEU A 15 -5.72 -14.57 25.88
N SER A 16 -6.16 -15.52 25.06
CA SER A 16 -6.68 -16.82 25.52
C SER A 16 -5.68 -17.97 25.40
N MET A 17 -4.42 -17.70 24.99
CA MET A 17 -3.36 -18.72 24.88
C MET A 17 -2.06 -18.38 25.63
N VAL A 18 -2.09 -17.56 26.68
CA VAL A 18 -0.93 -17.45 27.59
C VAL A 18 -0.95 -18.64 28.57
N GLY A 19 -0.86 -19.85 28.01
CA GLY A 19 -0.42 -21.03 28.72
C GLY A 19 1.11 -21.07 28.65
N THR A 20 1.78 -20.65 29.73
CA THR A 20 3.21 -20.92 29.99
C THR A 20 4.11 -20.92 28.74
N ALA A 21 4.19 -19.81 28.02
CA ALA A 21 5.23 -19.65 27.01
C ALA A 21 6.59 -19.57 27.72
N GLN A 22 7.48 -20.52 27.43
CA GLN A 22 8.85 -20.50 27.91
C GLN A 22 9.59 -19.40 27.15
N LYS A 23 10.22 -18.45 27.87
CA LYS A 23 11.01 -17.37 27.27
C LYS A 23 11.92 -17.91 26.17
N ASP A 24 11.82 -17.34 24.98
CA ASP A 24 12.58 -17.77 23.81
C ASP A 24 13.50 -16.65 23.27
N PRO A 25 14.60 -16.36 23.98
CA PRO A 25 15.56 -15.33 23.57
C PRO A 25 16.24 -15.65 22.24
N GLN A 26 16.13 -16.90 21.76
CA GLN A 26 16.78 -17.34 20.54
C GLN A 26 16.12 -16.74 19.30
N THR A 27 14.78 -16.68 19.25
CA THR A 27 14.05 -16.10 18.10
C THR A 27 14.42 -14.64 17.87
N LYS A 28 14.31 -13.79 18.90
CA LYS A 28 14.66 -12.36 18.80
C LYS A 28 16.12 -12.18 18.38
N LYS A 29 17.03 -12.94 18.98
CA LYS A 29 18.46 -12.89 18.66
C LYS A 29 18.73 -13.27 17.20
N GLU A 30 18.06 -14.30 16.68
CA GLU A 30 18.19 -14.73 15.29
C GLU A 30 17.63 -13.69 14.31
N VAL A 31 16.47 -13.10 14.61
CA VAL A 31 15.91 -12.02 13.77
C VAL A 31 16.88 -10.85 13.71
N LEU A 32 17.31 -10.32 14.86
CA LEU A 32 18.26 -9.20 14.92
C LEU A 32 19.60 -9.53 14.24
N ALA A 33 20.11 -10.75 14.38
CA ALA A 33 21.32 -11.17 13.68
C ALA A 33 21.16 -11.21 12.15
N ARG A 34 19.95 -11.51 11.66
CA ARG A 34 19.62 -11.58 10.24
C ARG A 34 19.29 -10.20 9.64
N THR A 35 18.71 -9.29 10.42
CA THR A 35 18.17 -8.01 9.92
C THR A 35 19.05 -6.80 10.24
N GLY A 36 19.96 -6.91 11.20
CA GLY A 36 20.59 -5.74 11.80
C GLY A 36 21.61 -4.97 10.98
N ASN A 37 22.15 -5.60 9.94
CA ASN A 37 22.99 -4.90 8.96
C ASN A 37 22.19 -4.43 7.74
N CYS A 38 20.89 -4.72 7.71
CA CYS A 38 20.03 -4.52 6.54
C CYS A 38 18.99 -3.43 6.73
N THR A 39 18.59 -3.16 7.97
CA THR A 39 17.46 -2.27 8.28
C THR A 39 17.91 -1.04 9.07
N THR A 40 17.26 0.09 8.81
CA THR A 40 17.61 1.37 9.44
C THR A 40 17.04 1.48 10.85
N ASN A 41 15.81 1.02 11.04
CA ASN A 41 15.02 1.23 12.26
C ASN A 41 14.57 -0.07 12.95
N SER A 42 14.39 -1.16 12.20
CA SER A 42 13.75 -2.38 12.71
C SER A 42 14.48 -2.99 13.91
N ASP A 43 15.81 -2.90 13.94
CA ASP A 43 16.62 -3.37 15.06
C ASP A 43 16.35 -2.65 16.38
N GLU A 44 16.13 -1.35 16.33
CA GLU A 44 15.80 -0.56 17.52
C GLU A 44 14.39 -0.90 18.00
N ILE A 45 13.44 -0.97 17.06
CA ILE A 45 12.04 -1.30 17.32
C ILE A 45 11.91 -2.70 17.94
N ILE A 46 12.44 -3.74 17.29
CA ILE A 46 12.41 -5.12 17.79
C ILE A 46 13.26 -5.24 19.07
N GLY A 47 14.40 -4.55 19.10
CA GLY A 47 15.31 -4.50 20.24
C GLY A 47 14.63 -4.02 21.53
N SER A 48 13.66 -3.12 21.42
CA SER A 48 12.92 -2.55 22.56
C SER A 48 11.95 -3.53 23.23
N GLN A 49 11.45 -4.54 22.51
CA GLN A 49 10.35 -5.39 22.99
C GLN A 49 10.81 -6.71 23.64
N GLU A 50 10.00 -7.26 24.53
CA GLU A 50 10.28 -8.55 25.17
C GLU A 50 10.28 -9.72 24.17
N ASP A 51 11.10 -10.75 24.44
CA ASP A 51 11.33 -11.88 23.53
C ASP A 51 10.02 -12.59 23.12
N ASP A 52 9.11 -12.77 24.07
CA ASP A 52 7.83 -13.46 23.85
C ASP A 52 6.91 -12.65 22.92
N PHE A 53 6.99 -11.31 22.96
CA PHE A 53 6.21 -10.44 22.09
C PHE A 53 6.66 -10.57 20.64
N VAL A 54 7.98 -10.50 20.40
CA VAL A 54 8.59 -10.71 19.08
C VAL A 54 8.20 -12.07 18.50
N LYS A 55 8.22 -13.12 19.32
CA LYS A 55 7.89 -14.49 18.90
C LYS A 55 6.42 -14.66 18.48
N ILE A 56 5.49 -14.01 19.15
CA ILE A 56 4.04 -14.14 18.83
C ILE A 56 3.75 -13.67 17.41
N PHE A 57 4.45 -12.64 16.94
CA PHE A 57 4.24 -12.05 15.62
C PHE A 57 5.10 -12.66 14.53
N LEU A 58 6.22 -13.31 14.89
CA LEU A 58 7.02 -14.10 13.96
C LEU A 58 6.38 -15.49 13.63
N LYS A 59 5.10 -15.51 13.25
CA LYS A 59 4.24 -16.71 13.15
C LYS A 59 4.73 -17.80 12.19
N SER A 60 5.39 -17.43 11.09
CA SER A 60 5.85 -18.37 10.04
C SER A 60 7.30 -18.87 10.26
N GLY A 61 7.97 -18.37 11.30
CA GLY A 61 9.40 -18.60 11.48
C GLY A 61 10.24 -18.14 10.29
N PHE A 62 11.43 -18.72 10.14
CA PHE A 62 12.37 -18.37 9.07
C PHE A 62 12.18 -19.17 7.77
N ASP A 63 11.26 -20.14 7.76
CA ASP A 63 11.07 -21.13 6.69
C ASP A 63 9.81 -20.88 5.83
N GLY A 64 9.04 -19.81 6.10
CA GLY A 64 7.84 -19.37 5.34
C GLY A 64 8.02 -17.98 4.72
N ASP A 65 6.92 -17.22 4.55
CA ASP A 65 6.96 -15.80 4.15
C ASP A 65 7.58 -14.94 5.27
N PHE A 66 8.92 -14.97 5.31
CA PHE A 66 9.69 -14.26 6.31
C PHE A 66 9.54 -12.74 6.15
N ILE A 67 9.48 -12.24 4.91
CA ILE A 67 9.40 -10.79 4.65
C ILE A 67 8.11 -10.21 5.20
N GLY A 68 6.96 -10.77 4.85
CA GLY A 68 5.67 -10.29 5.36
C GLY A 68 5.54 -10.45 6.88
N THR A 69 6.02 -11.58 7.42
CA THR A 69 6.01 -11.83 8.86
C THR A 69 6.96 -10.89 9.63
N PHE A 70 8.13 -10.58 9.05
CA PHE A 70 9.08 -9.63 9.62
C PHE A 70 8.50 -8.21 9.65
N GLY A 71 7.90 -7.76 8.55
CA GLY A 71 7.18 -6.49 8.49
C GLY A 71 6.09 -6.38 9.55
N THR A 72 5.24 -7.41 9.67
CA THR A 72 4.21 -7.49 10.72
C THR A 72 4.82 -7.46 12.13
N THR A 73 5.95 -8.12 12.35
CA THR A 73 6.63 -8.11 13.65
C THR A 73 7.15 -6.72 14.01
N VAL A 74 7.70 -5.98 13.03
CA VAL A 74 8.14 -4.58 13.22
C VAL A 74 6.94 -3.68 13.52
N HIS A 75 5.84 -3.83 12.78
CA HIS A 75 4.58 -3.10 13.01
C HIS A 75 4.13 -3.21 14.47
N GLU A 76 4.00 -4.46 14.95
CA GLU A 76 3.46 -4.73 16.28
C GLU A 76 4.44 -4.30 17.38
N CYS A 77 5.75 -4.47 17.14
CA CYS A 77 6.77 -4.01 18.07
C CYS A 77 6.83 -2.48 18.18
N LEU A 78 6.47 -1.76 17.12
CA LEU A 78 6.42 -0.29 17.15
C LEU A 78 5.35 0.20 18.11
N HIS A 79 4.17 -0.42 18.16
CA HIS A 79 3.12 -0.07 19.12
C HIS A 79 3.63 -0.15 20.58
N GLY A 80 4.35 -1.23 20.90
CA GLY A 80 5.00 -1.38 22.19
C GLY A 80 6.05 -0.30 22.43
N TYR A 81 6.88 -0.01 21.42
CA TYR A 81 7.96 0.96 21.56
C TYR A 81 7.45 2.40 21.73
N ASP A 82 6.43 2.79 20.96
CA ASP A 82 5.77 4.09 21.09
C ASP A 82 5.13 4.23 22.47
N SER A 83 4.54 3.17 23.02
CA SER A 83 4.04 3.16 24.40
C SER A 83 5.17 3.39 25.42
N ASP A 84 6.29 2.68 25.30
CA ASP A 84 7.44 2.84 26.20
C ASP A 84 8.05 4.24 26.09
N LEU A 85 8.08 4.81 24.88
CA LEU A 85 8.53 6.19 24.65
C LEU A 85 7.55 7.21 25.22
N ALA A 86 6.27 6.89 25.36
CA ALA A 86 5.29 7.78 25.98
C ALA A 86 5.41 7.81 27.52
N ASP A 87 6.21 6.93 28.12
CA ASP A 87 6.37 6.86 29.57
C ASP A 87 6.82 8.20 30.19
N GLY A 88 6.17 8.55 31.30
CA GLY A 88 6.41 9.77 32.04
C GLY A 88 5.67 11.01 31.53
N LEU A 89 4.92 10.90 30.42
CA LEU A 89 3.96 11.93 30.01
C LEU A 89 2.68 11.88 30.88
N GLU A 90 1.97 13.00 30.93
CA GLU A 90 0.73 13.12 31.69
C GLU A 90 -0.35 12.18 31.14
N TRP A 91 -1.01 11.45 32.03
CA TRP A 91 -2.12 10.57 31.70
C TRP A 91 -3.24 10.76 32.71
N ASP A 92 -4.37 11.32 32.24
CA ASP A 92 -5.56 11.49 33.06
C ASP A 92 -6.86 11.30 32.24
N ASN A 93 -7.98 11.75 32.81
CA ASN A 93 -9.29 11.67 32.17
C ASN A 93 -9.43 12.60 30.96
N ASN A 94 -8.52 13.55 30.76
CA ASN A 94 -8.57 14.56 29.70
C ASN A 94 -7.35 14.52 28.76
N THR A 95 -6.33 13.74 29.09
CA THR A 95 -5.06 13.68 28.35
C THR A 95 -4.63 12.25 28.02
N TYR A 96 -3.94 12.10 26.90
CA TYR A 96 -3.26 10.90 26.44
C TYR A 96 -1.75 11.15 26.38
N PRO A 97 -0.92 10.23 26.90
CA PRO A 97 0.52 10.25 26.66
C PRO A 97 0.77 9.76 25.23
N ILE A 98 1.28 10.62 24.34
CA ILE A 98 1.53 10.29 22.94
C ILE A 98 3.03 10.35 22.65
N ALA A 99 3.55 9.30 22.02
CA ALA A 99 4.86 9.30 21.40
C ALA A 99 4.79 8.61 20.03
N TYR A 100 5.57 9.10 19.09
CA TYR A 100 5.77 8.49 17.78
C TYR A 100 7.25 8.39 17.48
N PHE A 101 7.77 7.17 17.37
CA PHE A 101 9.08 6.89 16.81
C PHE A 101 9.03 7.04 15.29
N VAL A 102 9.56 8.16 14.80
CA VAL A 102 9.53 8.49 13.37
C VAL A 102 10.74 7.91 12.65
N ASP A 103 11.91 8.02 13.26
CA ASP A 103 13.18 7.55 12.73
C ASP A 103 14.21 7.47 13.86
N LYS A 104 15.34 6.81 13.61
CA LYS A 104 16.43 6.76 14.58
C LYS A 104 16.86 8.16 15.03
N GLY A 105 16.71 8.42 16.33
CA GLY A 105 17.00 9.72 16.95
C GLY A 105 15.92 10.79 16.75
N ILE A 106 14.77 10.45 16.17
CA ILE A 106 13.63 11.35 15.96
C ILE A 106 12.39 10.72 16.57
N VAL A 107 11.99 11.27 17.72
CA VAL A 107 10.75 10.90 18.42
C VAL A 107 9.97 12.17 18.68
N VAL A 108 8.68 12.16 18.35
CA VAL A 108 7.76 13.26 18.68
C VAL A 108 6.92 12.83 19.87
N ARG A 109 6.98 13.60 20.97
CA ARG A 109 6.35 13.25 22.26
C ARG A 109 5.55 14.42 22.79
N PHE A 110 4.30 14.20 23.20
CA PHE A 110 3.45 15.25 23.79
C PHE A 110 2.29 14.66 24.58
N ALA A 111 1.73 15.44 25.51
CA ALA A 111 0.47 15.12 26.16
C ALA A 111 -0.69 15.68 25.32
N GLY A 112 -1.48 14.80 24.70
CA GLY A 112 -2.60 15.18 23.84
C GLY A 112 -3.91 15.24 24.59
N LYS A 113 -4.73 16.29 24.42
CA LYS A 113 -6.13 16.30 24.88
C LYS A 113 -6.89 15.12 24.28
N ARG A 114 -7.80 14.49 25.01
CA ARG A 114 -8.75 13.51 24.44
C ARG A 114 -9.59 14.15 23.34
N LEU A 115 -9.67 13.46 22.21
CA LEU A 115 -10.45 13.84 21.03
C LEU A 115 -11.60 12.88 20.83
N PHE A 116 -12.58 13.27 20.01
CA PHE A 116 -13.64 12.37 19.57
C PHE A 116 -13.06 11.13 18.86
N LYS A 117 -13.73 10.00 18.97
CA LYS A 117 -13.24 8.73 18.44
C LYS A 117 -13.56 8.57 16.95
N THR A 118 -12.84 7.68 16.27
CA THR A 118 -13.16 7.38 14.86
C THR A 118 -14.55 6.74 14.69
N GLU A 119 -15.03 5.99 15.68
CA GLU A 119 -16.39 5.40 15.67
C GLU A 119 -17.52 6.43 15.67
N GLU A 120 -17.23 7.68 16.06
CA GLU A 120 -18.20 8.78 16.06
C GLU A 120 -18.42 9.37 14.66
N LEU A 121 -17.54 9.06 13.71
CA LEU A 121 -17.76 9.42 12.31
C LEU A 121 -19.07 8.80 11.84
N HIS A 122 -20.06 9.64 11.54
CA HIS A 122 -21.34 9.18 11.03
C HIS A 122 -21.13 8.27 9.81
N LYS A 123 -21.76 7.09 9.82
CA LYS A 123 -21.66 6.14 8.69
C LYS A 123 -22.07 6.79 7.37
N GLU A 124 -22.93 7.80 7.36
CA GLU A 124 -23.35 8.51 6.15
C GLU A 124 -22.30 9.50 5.61
N PHE A 125 -21.28 9.84 6.40
CA PHE A 125 -20.22 10.76 5.99
C PHE A 125 -19.27 10.16 4.95
N PHE A 126 -19.10 8.84 4.98
CA PHE A 126 -18.28 8.11 4.02
C PHE A 126 -19.08 7.63 2.81
N SER A 127 -18.49 7.73 1.62
CA SER A 127 -19.02 7.09 0.41
C SER A 127 -19.06 5.57 0.59
N LYS A 128 -19.84 4.87 -0.26
CA LYS A 128 -19.89 3.41 -0.25
C LYS A 128 -18.50 2.82 -0.51
N ASP A 129 -17.77 3.38 -1.46
CA ASP A 129 -16.42 2.92 -1.85
C ASP A 129 -15.44 3.02 -0.68
N VAL A 130 -15.43 4.13 0.07
CA VAL A 130 -14.53 4.27 1.25
C VAL A 130 -14.83 3.24 2.33
N LYS A 131 -16.10 2.82 2.48
CA LYS A 131 -16.48 1.79 3.45
C LYS A 131 -16.04 0.39 3.06
N ASN A 132 -15.79 0.16 1.78
CA ASN A 132 -15.32 -1.12 1.26
C ASN A 132 -13.79 -1.27 1.37
N LEU A 133 -13.08 -0.20 1.73
CA LEU A 133 -11.65 -0.25 1.98
C LEU A 133 -11.33 -1.25 3.10
N PHE A 134 -10.28 -2.04 2.91
CA PHE A 134 -9.92 -3.17 3.76
C PHE A 134 -9.83 -2.79 5.25
N ARG A 135 -9.23 -1.63 5.54
CA ARG A 135 -8.95 -1.15 6.90
C ARG A 135 -10.11 -0.39 7.53
N TYR A 136 -11.14 -0.03 6.77
CA TYR A 136 -12.25 0.79 7.27
C TYR A 136 -12.97 0.15 8.47
N GLY A 137 -13.26 -1.16 8.39
CA GLY A 137 -13.96 -1.89 9.45
C GLY A 137 -13.20 -1.93 10.77
N THR A 138 -11.86 -2.02 10.69
CA THR A 138 -10.96 -2.11 11.85
C THR A 138 -10.72 -0.75 12.48
N TYR A 139 -10.44 0.28 11.67
CA TYR A 139 -9.92 1.55 12.18
C TYR A 139 -10.93 2.70 12.25
N VAL A 140 -12.10 2.53 11.63
CA VAL A 140 -13.16 3.57 11.58
C VAL A 140 -14.48 3.09 12.17
N GLN A 141 -15.02 1.93 11.75
CA GLN A 141 -16.41 1.58 12.05
C GLN A 141 -16.60 0.72 13.31
N ALA A 142 -15.53 0.19 13.90
CA ALA A 142 -15.60 -0.77 15.02
C ALA A 142 -16.66 -1.86 14.79
N ASN A 143 -16.57 -2.59 13.66
CA ASN A 143 -17.68 -3.40 13.16
C ASN A 143 -18.10 -4.63 13.97
N SER A 144 -17.54 -4.88 15.16
CA SER A 144 -17.75 -6.15 15.87
C SER A 144 -17.67 -6.10 17.41
N GLY A 145 -17.76 -4.92 18.04
CA GLY A 145 -17.60 -4.77 19.49
C GLY A 145 -16.71 -3.58 19.83
N PRO A 146 -16.28 -3.39 21.10
CA PRO A 146 -15.34 -2.32 21.44
C PRO A 146 -14.07 -2.56 20.63
N SER A 147 -13.87 -1.79 19.56
CA SER A 147 -12.66 -1.93 18.76
C SER A 147 -11.47 -1.53 19.61
N THR A 148 -10.53 -2.46 19.77
CA THR A 148 -9.32 -2.26 20.59
C THR A 148 -8.25 -1.50 19.84
N ALA A 149 -8.35 -1.32 18.52
CA ALA A 149 -7.36 -0.58 17.74
C ALA A 149 -7.25 0.86 18.24
N SER A 150 -6.01 1.37 18.34
CA SER A 150 -5.70 2.67 18.91
C SER A 150 -6.51 3.81 18.27
N SER A 151 -6.80 3.73 16.97
CA SER A 151 -7.61 4.73 16.25
C SER A 151 -9.02 4.87 16.83
N ASN A 152 -9.67 3.78 17.22
CA ASN A 152 -11.01 3.81 17.79
C ASN A 152 -11.01 4.27 19.25
N GLN A 153 -9.87 4.21 19.93
CA GLN A 153 -9.73 4.70 21.30
C GLN A 153 -9.32 6.18 21.35
N TRP A 154 -8.42 6.60 20.46
CA TRP A 154 -7.70 7.88 20.54
C TRP A 154 -7.92 8.79 19.34
N GLY A 155 -8.82 8.44 18.43
CA GLY A 155 -9.17 9.28 17.27
C GLY A 155 -8.01 9.40 16.29
N ILE A 156 -7.71 10.62 15.85
CA ILE A 156 -6.61 10.88 14.91
C ILE A 156 -5.24 10.42 15.43
N TYR A 157 -5.04 10.40 16.76
CA TYR A 157 -3.76 9.97 17.33
C TYR A 157 -3.46 8.52 17.02
N GLY A 158 -4.46 7.65 17.15
CA GLY A 158 -4.34 6.25 16.80
C GLY A 158 -4.32 6.01 15.29
N LEU A 159 -4.97 6.87 14.49
CA LEU A 159 -4.81 6.78 13.02
C LEU A 159 -3.37 7.08 12.59
N ILE A 160 -2.70 8.07 13.21
CA ILE A 160 -1.30 8.40 12.91
C ILE A 160 -0.34 7.33 13.43
N GLU A 161 -0.63 6.74 14.59
CA GLU A 161 0.15 5.63 15.13
C GLU A 161 0.13 4.42 14.18
N GLU A 162 -1.05 3.98 13.75
CA GLU A 162 -1.20 2.87 12.80
C GLU A 162 -0.57 3.20 11.44
N PHE A 163 -0.73 4.43 10.97
CA PHE A 163 -0.06 4.92 9.76
C PHE A 163 1.47 4.85 9.87
N ASN A 164 2.03 5.14 11.05
CA ASN A 164 3.47 5.01 11.32
C ASN A 164 3.90 3.53 11.40
N ALA A 165 3.11 2.69 12.06
CA ALA A 165 3.37 1.25 12.18
C ALA A 165 3.41 0.58 10.81
N TYR A 166 2.47 0.89 9.92
CA TYR A 166 2.49 0.42 8.54
C TYR A 166 3.66 0.99 7.72
N TYR A 167 4.14 2.22 8.00
CA TYR A 167 5.36 2.72 7.35
C TYR A 167 6.56 1.86 7.71
N HIS A 168 6.79 1.61 9.00
CA HIS A 168 7.94 0.83 9.45
C HIS A 168 7.84 -0.63 9.02
N ASP A 169 6.63 -1.18 8.89
CA ASP A 169 6.36 -2.47 8.25
C ASP A 169 6.90 -2.50 6.80
N VAL A 170 6.37 -1.64 5.92
CA VAL A 170 6.80 -1.56 4.51
C VAL A 170 8.30 -1.30 4.41
N ARG A 171 8.81 -0.37 5.21
CA ARG A 171 10.23 0.01 5.17
C ARG A 171 11.12 -1.17 5.53
N ALA A 172 10.77 -1.94 6.56
CA ALA A 172 11.49 -3.13 6.98
C ALA A 172 11.52 -4.18 5.87
N GLN A 173 10.37 -4.42 5.22
CA GLN A 173 10.27 -5.35 4.09
C GLN A 173 11.16 -4.94 2.92
N VAL A 174 11.09 -3.67 2.49
CA VAL A 174 11.87 -3.12 1.35
C VAL A 174 13.36 -3.18 1.63
N GLU A 175 13.80 -2.72 2.81
CA GLU A 175 15.22 -2.70 3.18
C GLU A 175 15.79 -4.11 3.27
N TYR A 176 15.05 -5.02 3.89
CA TYR A 176 15.44 -6.42 3.99
C TYR A 176 15.54 -7.08 2.60
N PHE A 177 14.56 -6.85 1.73
CA PHE A 177 14.56 -7.35 0.36
C PHE A 177 15.81 -6.91 -0.42
N LYS A 178 16.10 -5.60 -0.39
CA LYS A 178 17.26 -5.02 -1.07
C LYS A 178 18.58 -5.53 -0.52
N CYS A 179 18.72 -5.61 0.80
CA CYS A 179 19.96 -6.06 1.45
C CYS A 179 20.35 -7.49 1.08
N ASN A 180 19.36 -8.37 0.96
CA ASN A 180 19.60 -9.78 0.69
C ASN A 180 19.65 -10.12 -0.80
N SER A 181 19.53 -9.11 -1.69
CA SER A 181 19.37 -9.31 -3.14
C SER A 181 18.36 -10.43 -3.42
N TYR A 182 17.27 -10.44 -2.65
CA TYR A 182 16.50 -11.65 -2.43
C TYR A 182 15.87 -12.10 -3.75
N GLN A 183 16.40 -13.19 -4.30
CA GLN A 183 15.87 -13.89 -5.47
C GLN A 183 14.84 -14.95 -5.06
N GLY A 184 14.18 -14.80 -3.90
CA GLY A 184 13.08 -15.68 -3.57
C GLY A 184 11.93 -15.50 -4.55
N PRO A 185 10.99 -16.45 -4.52
CA PRO A 185 10.03 -16.61 -5.59
C PRO A 185 9.21 -15.33 -5.81
N SER A 186 8.82 -15.12 -7.07
CA SER A 186 8.17 -13.87 -7.53
C SER A 186 6.81 -13.61 -6.90
N ASP A 187 6.27 -14.60 -6.19
CA ASP A 187 5.00 -14.62 -5.48
C ASP A 187 5.07 -14.03 -4.05
N GLU A 188 6.27 -13.78 -3.50
CA GLU A 188 6.41 -13.04 -2.23
C GLU A 188 6.09 -11.55 -2.46
N THR A 189 4.84 -11.16 -2.20
CA THR A 189 4.36 -9.78 -2.31
C THR A 189 4.59 -9.02 -1.00
N PHE A 190 4.63 -7.68 -1.04
CA PHE A 190 4.68 -6.85 0.17
C PHE A 190 3.35 -6.81 0.96
N GLY A 191 2.41 -7.71 0.62
CA GLY A 191 1.06 -7.76 1.14
C GLY A 191 0.25 -6.48 0.89
N ASN A 192 -0.95 -6.39 1.49
CA ASN A 192 -1.81 -5.21 1.42
C ASN A 192 -1.27 -4.00 2.23
N THR A 193 -0.03 -4.05 2.69
CA THR A 193 0.61 -3.04 3.57
C THR A 193 0.75 -1.70 2.85
N MET A 194 0.98 -1.71 1.54
CA MET A 194 1.06 -0.48 0.72
C MET A 194 -0.24 0.30 0.63
N HIS A 195 -1.40 -0.37 0.73
CA HIS A 195 -2.70 0.29 0.67
C HIS A 195 -2.91 1.20 1.90
N ALA A 196 -2.21 0.90 3.01
CA ALA A 196 -2.27 1.69 4.24
C ALA A 196 -1.96 3.17 3.98
N TYR A 197 -1.03 3.50 3.07
CA TYR A 197 -0.70 4.89 2.78
C TYR A 197 -1.94 5.70 2.37
N PHE A 198 -2.71 5.18 1.42
CA PHE A 198 -3.90 5.85 0.90
C PHE A 198 -5.07 5.74 1.88
N GLU A 199 -5.32 4.55 2.43
CA GLU A 199 -6.45 4.32 3.33
C GLU A 199 -6.39 5.22 4.57
N PHE A 200 -5.24 5.27 5.27
CA PHE A 200 -5.12 6.11 6.46
C PHE A 200 -5.18 7.59 6.14
N ASN A 201 -4.60 8.05 5.03
CA ASN A 201 -4.74 9.44 4.60
C ASN A 201 -6.20 9.79 4.26
N ILE A 202 -6.95 8.87 3.64
CA ILE A 202 -8.40 9.03 3.42
C ILE A 202 -9.15 9.12 4.76
N PHE A 203 -8.83 8.24 5.72
CA PHE A 203 -9.50 8.22 7.02
C PHE A 203 -9.20 9.49 7.82
N MET A 204 -7.94 9.91 7.91
CA MET A 204 -7.52 11.14 8.60
C MET A 204 -8.11 12.39 7.95
N ALA A 205 -8.12 12.48 6.61
CA ALA A 205 -8.72 13.62 5.91
C ALA A 205 -10.22 13.73 6.19
N ASN A 206 -10.94 12.61 6.18
CA ASN A 206 -12.36 12.59 6.53
C ASN A 206 -12.60 12.88 8.01
N TYR A 207 -11.73 12.40 8.90
CA TYR A 207 -11.75 12.75 10.33
C TYR A 207 -11.62 14.26 10.53
N LEU A 208 -10.65 14.92 9.88
CA LEU A 208 -10.47 16.38 9.95
C LEU A 208 -11.65 17.15 9.35
N LYS A 209 -12.18 16.71 8.20
CA LYS A 209 -13.37 17.33 7.58
C LYS A 209 -14.59 17.22 8.50
N TYR A 210 -14.80 16.05 9.10
CA TYR A 210 -15.90 15.82 10.04
C TYR A 210 -15.74 16.69 11.29
N ALA A 211 -14.53 16.71 11.87
CA ALA A 211 -14.21 17.53 13.03
C ALA A 211 -14.50 19.02 12.76
N LYS A 212 -14.11 19.52 11.58
CA LYS A 212 -14.33 20.92 11.19
C LYS A 212 -15.81 21.33 11.23
N VAL A 213 -16.72 20.41 10.96
CA VAL A 213 -18.17 20.66 10.92
C VAL A 213 -18.85 20.36 12.26
N TYR A 214 -18.52 19.22 12.87
CA TYR A 214 -19.28 18.68 14.01
C TYR A 214 -18.53 18.74 15.35
N HIS A 215 -17.19 18.79 15.34
CA HIS A 215 -16.34 18.85 16.53
C HIS A 215 -15.32 20.00 16.42
N LYS A 216 -15.82 21.22 16.21
CA LYS A 216 -14.97 22.38 15.86
C LYS A 216 -13.86 22.65 16.89
N GLU A 217 -14.13 22.45 18.18
CA GLU A 217 -13.11 22.62 19.22
C GLU A 217 -11.95 21.64 19.08
N ASP A 218 -12.24 20.38 18.76
CA ASP A 218 -11.22 19.36 18.52
C ASP A 218 -10.47 19.65 17.22
N TYR A 219 -11.17 20.09 16.16
CA TYR A 219 -10.52 20.55 14.92
C TYR A 219 -9.55 21.70 15.18
N ASP A 220 -10.00 22.77 15.85
CA ASP A 220 -9.17 23.93 16.15
C ASP A 220 -7.96 23.55 17.02
N TYR A 221 -8.14 22.60 17.96
CA TYR A 221 -7.05 22.07 18.76
C TYR A 221 -6.05 21.28 17.92
N MET A 222 -6.50 20.34 17.09
CA MET A 222 -5.63 19.54 16.22
C MET A 222 -4.82 20.43 15.25
N MET A 223 -5.46 21.43 14.64
CA MET A 223 -4.79 22.35 13.71
C MET A 223 -3.75 23.25 14.41
N LYS A 224 -3.93 23.52 15.71
CA LYS A 224 -2.97 24.31 16.53
C LYS A 224 -1.91 23.46 17.21
N ASN A 225 -2.12 22.16 17.32
CA ASN A 225 -1.17 21.25 17.96
C ASN A 225 0.00 20.98 17.01
N HIS A 226 1.09 21.72 17.23
CA HIS A 226 2.29 21.63 16.40
C HIS A 226 2.90 20.23 16.43
N ASP A 227 3.02 19.58 17.59
CA ASP A 227 3.68 18.28 17.70
C ASP A 227 2.91 17.17 16.99
N LEU A 228 1.57 17.17 17.09
CA LEU A 228 0.72 16.26 16.32
C LEU A 228 0.93 16.42 14.81
N ARG A 229 0.92 17.67 14.33
CA ARG A 229 1.09 18.00 12.91
C ARG A 229 2.50 17.68 12.43
N LEU A 230 3.51 17.92 13.27
CA LEU A 230 4.90 17.60 13.02
C LEU A 230 5.09 16.08 12.88
N ALA A 231 4.52 15.29 13.81
CA ALA A 231 4.56 13.83 13.72
C ALA A 231 4.01 13.33 12.39
N TYR A 232 2.77 13.73 12.05
CA TYR A 232 2.17 13.39 10.76
C TYR A 232 3.06 13.81 9.58
N THR A 233 3.58 15.03 9.60
CA THR A 233 4.42 15.58 8.52
C THR A 233 5.66 14.73 8.29
N LEU A 234 6.40 14.37 9.35
CA LEU A 234 7.62 13.59 9.22
C LEU A 234 7.33 12.14 8.78
N ILE A 235 6.25 11.53 9.30
CA ILE A 235 5.80 10.19 8.90
C ILE A 235 5.33 10.19 7.43
N GLU A 236 4.66 11.25 6.98
CA GLU A 236 4.26 11.43 5.57
C GLU A 236 5.49 11.54 4.65
N TYR A 237 6.53 12.28 5.03
CA TYR A 237 7.80 12.31 4.26
C TYR A 237 8.45 10.93 4.16
N ASN A 238 8.44 10.17 5.27
CA ASN A 238 8.88 8.78 5.33
C ASN A 238 8.12 7.90 4.31
N TRP A 239 6.79 7.98 4.31
CA TRP A 239 5.94 7.27 3.36
C TRP A 239 6.20 7.65 1.92
N ARG A 240 6.24 8.95 1.60
CA ARG A 240 6.48 9.42 0.23
C ARG A 240 7.84 8.96 -0.28
N ASN A 241 8.84 8.90 0.59
CA ASN A 241 10.17 8.40 0.24
C ASN A 241 10.15 6.91 -0.09
N VAL A 242 9.54 6.06 0.76
CA VAL A 242 9.50 4.61 0.47
C VAL A 242 8.63 4.30 -0.75
N LEU A 243 7.54 5.04 -0.97
CA LEU A 243 6.74 4.95 -2.20
C LEU A 243 7.56 5.31 -3.45
N THR A 244 8.33 6.41 -3.39
CA THR A 244 9.22 6.81 -4.49
C THR A 244 10.25 5.72 -4.79
N GLU A 245 10.82 5.11 -3.74
CA GLU A 245 11.80 4.02 -3.86
C GLU A 245 11.18 2.77 -4.50
N ILE A 246 10.03 2.32 -4.01
CA ILE A 246 9.34 1.14 -4.54
C ILE A 246 8.94 1.37 -6.00
N MET A 247 8.33 2.52 -6.31
CA MET A 247 7.85 2.77 -7.67
C MET A 247 8.99 3.05 -8.65
N GLY A 248 10.13 3.57 -8.18
CA GLY A 248 11.32 3.78 -8.99
C GLY A 248 12.11 2.52 -9.32
N ASP A 249 11.77 1.38 -8.69
CA ASP A 249 12.44 0.09 -8.86
C ASP A 249 11.43 -0.94 -9.39
N LYS A 250 11.70 -1.51 -10.56
CA LYS A 250 10.77 -2.45 -11.21
C LYS A 250 10.55 -3.72 -10.40
N ASP A 251 11.59 -4.22 -9.73
CA ASP A 251 11.50 -5.46 -8.97
C ASP A 251 10.66 -5.27 -7.70
N LEU A 252 10.76 -4.08 -7.08
CA LEU A 252 9.90 -3.71 -5.95
C LEU A 252 8.46 -3.44 -6.41
N ALA A 253 8.27 -2.72 -7.51
CA ALA A 253 6.95 -2.42 -8.04
C ALA A 253 6.14 -3.68 -8.40
N ASN A 254 6.80 -4.70 -8.97
CA ASN A 254 6.15 -5.98 -9.32
C ASN A 254 5.65 -6.78 -8.11
N ARG A 255 6.11 -6.45 -6.90
CA ARG A 255 5.71 -7.11 -5.64
C ARG A 255 4.59 -6.36 -4.92
N MET A 256 4.09 -5.26 -5.50
CA MET A 256 2.96 -4.52 -4.96
C MET A 256 1.62 -5.15 -5.40
N PRO A 257 0.66 -5.34 -4.49
CA PRO A 257 -0.73 -5.54 -4.91
C PRO A 257 -1.27 -4.28 -5.61
N GLY A 258 -2.28 -4.46 -6.46
CA GLY A 258 -2.94 -3.35 -7.14
C GLY A 258 -3.64 -2.40 -6.17
N TYR A 259 -3.28 -1.11 -6.20
CA TYR A 259 -3.74 -0.05 -5.29
C TYR A 259 -4.60 1.02 -6.00
N ASP A 260 -5.15 0.69 -7.17
CA ASP A 260 -5.84 1.64 -8.04
C ASP A 260 -7.09 2.23 -7.40
N GLU A 261 -7.82 1.43 -6.64
CA GLU A 261 -9.05 1.85 -5.98
C GLU A 261 -8.76 2.88 -4.89
N GLU A 262 -7.81 2.60 -3.99
CA GLU A 262 -7.42 3.49 -2.91
C GLU A 262 -6.84 4.80 -3.45
N PHE A 263 -5.97 4.73 -4.46
CA PHE A 263 -5.43 5.92 -5.10
C PHE A 263 -6.55 6.79 -5.68
N ARG A 264 -7.51 6.19 -6.39
CA ARG A 264 -8.66 6.91 -6.96
C ARG A 264 -9.50 7.59 -5.89
N LEU A 265 -9.63 6.95 -4.72
CA LEU A 265 -10.39 7.48 -3.60
C LEU A 265 -9.65 8.59 -2.83
N TYR A 266 -8.32 8.65 -2.89
CA TYR A 266 -7.54 9.73 -2.30
C TYR A 266 -7.50 10.98 -3.18
N THR A 267 -8.66 11.62 -3.31
CA THR A 267 -8.89 12.77 -4.20
C THR A 267 -8.03 13.99 -3.88
N GLU A 268 -7.89 14.92 -4.82
CA GLU A 268 -7.22 16.22 -4.62
C GLU A 268 -7.78 17.00 -3.42
N GLU A 269 -9.08 16.87 -3.15
CA GLU A 269 -9.70 17.51 -1.98
C GLU A 269 -9.15 16.92 -0.67
N LEU A 270 -9.07 15.59 -0.56
CA LEU A 270 -8.55 14.92 0.62
C LEU A 270 -7.05 15.16 0.77
N GLN A 271 -6.30 15.19 -0.33
CA GLN A 271 -4.89 15.59 -0.35
C GLN A 271 -4.71 17.02 0.16
N GLY A 272 -5.57 17.95 -0.27
CA GLY A 272 -5.57 19.33 0.21
C GLY A 272 -5.77 19.42 1.73
N VAL A 273 -6.72 18.65 2.28
CA VAL A 273 -6.95 18.59 3.73
C VAL A 273 -5.71 18.10 4.49
N MET A 274 -5.04 17.06 3.97
CA MET A 274 -3.83 16.53 4.61
C MET A 274 -2.64 17.48 4.46
N ASN A 275 -2.47 18.13 3.31
CA ASN A 275 -1.43 19.15 3.12
C ASN A 275 -1.63 20.36 4.04
N ASP A 276 -2.87 20.80 4.26
CA ASP A 276 -3.21 21.84 5.23
C ASP A 276 -2.87 21.42 6.67
N PHE A 277 -2.92 20.12 6.97
CA PHE A 277 -2.59 19.57 8.27
C PHE A 277 -1.08 19.48 8.51
N MET A 278 -0.26 19.35 7.46
CA MET A 278 1.21 19.35 7.60
C MET A 278 1.73 20.68 8.16
N VAL A 279 2.87 20.63 8.87
CA VAL A 279 3.61 21.86 9.22
C VAL A 279 4.35 22.40 7.99
N SER A 280 4.63 23.69 7.97
CA SER A 280 5.33 24.33 6.84
C SER A 280 6.82 23.94 6.78
N GLU A 281 7.43 24.06 5.60
CA GLU A 281 8.88 23.83 5.45
C GLU A 281 9.73 24.71 6.37
N SER A 282 9.27 25.94 6.66
CA SER A 282 9.94 26.83 7.61
C SER A 282 9.90 26.35 9.05
N GLU A 283 8.94 25.49 9.42
CA GLU A 283 8.85 24.84 10.73
C GLU A 283 9.72 23.58 10.81
N LEU A 284 10.22 23.07 9.67
CA LEU A 284 11.04 21.85 9.60
C LEU A 284 12.55 22.12 9.59
N THR A 285 13.00 23.28 10.08
CA THR A 285 14.41 23.67 10.00
C THR A 285 15.35 22.72 10.73
N ASP A 286 14.88 22.15 11.85
CA ASP A 286 15.66 21.24 12.69
C ASP A 286 15.71 19.82 12.10
N TYR A 287 14.89 19.55 11.07
CA TYR A 287 14.77 18.28 10.39
C TYR A 287 15.35 18.30 8.97
N LYS A 288 16.09 19.34 8.58
CA LYS A 288 16.68 19.46 7.23
C LYS A 288 17.53 18.25 6.84
N ASP A 289 18.34 17.74 7.76
CA ASP A 289 19.16 16.55 7.50
C ASP A 289 18.29 15.31 7.28
N PHE A 290 17.21 15.15 8.05
CA PHE A 290 16.21 14.09 7.87
C PHE A 290 15.53 14.19 6.50
N LEU A 291 15.09 15.37 6.11
CA LEU A 291 14.43 15.62 4.82
C LEU A 291 15.37 15.41 3.63
N SER A 292 16.62 15.88 3.73
CA SER A 292 17.60 15.77 2.63
C SER A 292 17.96 14.32 2.27
N LYS A 293 17.87 13.40 3.24
CA LYS A 293 18.11 11.97 3.04
C LYS A 293 16.90 11.24 2.45
N ARG A 294 15.76 11.93 2.37
CA ARG A 294 14.46 11.39 1.94
C ARG A 294 13.93 12.19 0.77
N PRO A 295 14.62 12.14 -0.39
CA PRO A 295 14.04 12.71 -1.60
C PRO A 295 12.70 12.02 -1.84
N SER A 296 11.64 12.83 -1.86
CA SER A 296 10.30 12.39 -2.21
C SER A 296 9.88 13.19 -3.43
N ASP A 297 9.54 12.51 -4.51
CA ASP A 297 8.94 13.15 -5.67
C ASP A 297 7.58 12.50 -5.94
N MET A 298 6.51 13.14 -5.46
CA MET A 298 5.16 12.65 -5.72
C MET A 298 4.80 12.73 -7.22
N LYS A 299 5.55 13.49 -8.01
CA LYS A 299 5.47 13.46 -9.47
C LYS A 299 5.98 12.12 -10.01
N VAL A 300 7.07 11.58 -9.45
CA VAL A 300 7.58 10.24 -9.79
C VAL A 300 6.56 9.16 -9.40
N VAL A 301 5.91 9.27 -8.24
CA VAL A 301 4.81 8.38 -7.85
C VAL A 301 3.66 8.44 -8.86
N ALA A 302 3.24 9.65 -9.27
CA ALA A 302 2.18 9.85 -10.26
C ALA A 302 2.57 9.39 -11.68
N GLU A 303 3.83 9.60 -12.09
CA GLU A 303 4.38 9.19 -13.38
C GLU A 303 4.56 7.67 -13.46
N ASN A 304 5.01 7.04 -12.38
CA ASN A 304 5.15 5.59 -12.30
C ASN A 304 3.80 4.89 -12.22
N LYS A 305 2.79 5.53 -11.63
CA LYS A 305 1.39 5.08 -11.75
C LYS A 305 0.92 5.13 -13.19
N ALA A 306 1.13 6.25 -13.88
CA ALA A 306 0.79 6.37 -15.30
C ALA A 306 1.53 5.32 -16.15
N TRP A 307 2.77 4.99 -15.79
CA TRP A 307 3.53 3.89 -16.39
C TRP A 307 2.91 2.51 -16.07
N ALA A 308 2.55 2.22 -14.81
CA ALA A 308 1.94 0.97 -14.40
C ALA A 308 0.55 0.76 -15.03
N GLU A 309 -0.25 1.82 -15.12
CA GLU A 309 -1.53 1.87 -15.84
C GLU A 309 -1.32 1.69 -17.36
N GLN A 310 -0.29 2.29 -17.95
CA GLN A 310 0.08 2.10 -19.36
C GLN A 310 0.59 0.69 -19.66
N MET A 311 1.21 0.02 -18.69
CA MET A 311 1.70 -1.35 -18.80
C MET A 311 0.63 -2.41 -18.49
N ASN A 312 -0.59 -2.00 -18.12
CA ASN A 312 -1.67 -2.90 -17.68
C ASN A 312 -1.21 -3.87 -16.57
N LEU A 313 -0.23 -3.45 -15.75
CA LEU A 313 0.35 -4.25 -14.66
C LEU A 313 -0.57 -4.33 -13.45
N THR A 314 -1.69 -3.61 -13.45
CA THR A 314 -2.67 -3.64 -12.35
C THR A 314 -3.58 -4.86 -12.39
N GLY A 315 -3.45 -5.73 -13.41
CA GLY A 315 -4.17 -7.01 -13.52
C GLY A 315 -3.29 -8.24 -13.74
N PHE A 316 -1.97 -8.11 -13.81
CA PHE A 316 -1.07 -9.26 -13.94
C PHE A 316 -0.45 -9.57 -12.58
N GLY A 317 -1.09 -10.46 -11.84
CA GLY A 317 -0.44 -11.14 -10.71
C GLY A 317 0.85 -11.79 -11.23
N ALA A 318 1.99 -11.30 -10.75
CA ALA A 318 3.28 -11.91 -10.99
C ALA A 318 3.32 -13.30 -10.32
N GLY A 319 2.79 -14.31 -11.01
CA GLY A 319 2.67 -15.67 -10.49
C GLY A 319 1.66 -16.57 -11.20
N MET A 320 0.87 -16.07 -12.16
CA MET A 320 -0.17 -16.90 -12.78
C MET A 320 0.43 -17.95 -13.73
N ASN A 321 0.19 -19.22 -13.43
CA ASN A 321 0.46 -20.30 -14.39
C ASN A 321 -0.65 -20.34 -15.47
N ALA A 322 -0.40 -21.03 -16.58
CA ALA A 322 -1.29 -21.04 -17.75
C ALA A 322 -2.73 -21.51 -17.44
N ASP A 323 -2.92 -22.29 -16.38
CA ASP A 323 -4.23 -22.78 -15.95
C ASP A 323 -5.03 -21.67 -15.23
N GLU A 324 -4.37 -20.82 -14.43
CA GLU A 324 -4.98 -19.68 -13.74
C GLU A 324 -5.36 -18.53 -14.71
N MET A 325 -4.60 -18.37 -15.81
CA MET A 325 -5.02 -17.48 -16.90
C MET A 325 -6.37 -17.90 -17.50
N THR A 326 -6.69 -19.20 -17.52
CA THR A 326 -7.93 -19.71 -18.12
C THR A 326 -9.15 -19.45 -17.22
N GLU A 327 -9.01 -19.53 -15.90
CA GLU A 327 -10.11 -19.26 -14.95
C GLU A 327 -10.40 -17.75 -14.77
N MET A 328 -9.39 -16.88 -14.91
CA MET A 328 -9.60 -15.42 -14.80
C MET A 328 -10.38 -14.82 -15.98
N TYR A 329 -10.51 -15.55 -17.09
CA TYR A 329 -11.37 -15.16 -18.22
C TYR A 329 -12.88 -15.41 -17.97
N GLU A 330 -13.27 -16.12 -16.90
CA GLU A 330 -14.68 -16.33 -16.56
C GLU A 330 -15.31 -15.16 -15.77
N GLY A 331 -14.50 -14.19 -15.32
CA GLY A 331 -14.94 -13.08 -14.45
C GLY A 331 -15.00 -11.69 -15.10
N PHE A 332 -14.58 -11.53 -16.36
CA PHE A 332 -14.72 -10.27 -17.11
C PHE A 332 -16.04 -10.25 -17.86
N ASP A 333 -17.11 -9.82 -17.19
CA ASP A 333 -18.32 -9.35 -17.88
C ASP A 333 -17.96 -8.09 -18.71
N ASN A 334 -17.58 -8.34 -19.97
CA ASN A 334 -17.33 -7.45 -21.14
C ASN A 334 -15.96 -7.57 -21.84
N LEU A 335 -15.18 -8.62 -21.60
CA LEU A 335 -14.10 -9.02 -22.53
C LEU A 335 -14.24 -10.49 -22.95
N GLU A 336 -15.47 -10.89 -23.30
CA GLU A 336 -15.66 -12.02 -24.20
C GLU A 336 -14.94 -11.71 -25.53
N LEU A 337 -13.86 -12.42 -25.82
CA LEU A 337 -13.48 -12.72 -27.20
C LEU A 337 -13.29 -14.22 -27.35
N ASN A 338 -14.34 -14.95 -27.00
CA ASN A 338 -14.57 -16.28 -27.54
C ASN A 338 -15.04 -16.12 -29.00
N PHE A 339 -14.20 -16.51 -29.95
CA PHE A 339 -14.47 -16.45 -31.40
C PHE A 339 -15.14 -17.76 -31.86
N GLU A 340 -16.37 -18.03 -31.43
CA GLU A 340 -17.26 -18.86 -32.27
C GLU A 340 -17.86 -18.05 -33.43
N GLU A 341 -17.85 -16.71 -33.36
CA GLU A 341 -18.35 -15.87 -34.45
C GLU A 341 -17.24 -15.01 -35.08
N LYS A 342 -16.64 -15.53 -36.16
CA LYS A 342 -16.25 -14.63 -37.24
C LYS A 342 -17.51 -13.86 -37.64
N ASP A 343 -17.67 -12.63 -37.17
CA ASP A 343 -18.73 -11.75 -37.65
C ASP A 343 -18.49 -11.53 -39.15
N PRO A 344 -19.28 -12.17 -40.05
CA PRO A 344 -19.02 -12.13 -41.48
C PRO A 344 -19.25 -10.75 -42.07
N GLU A 345 -19.83 -9.82 -41.30
CA GLU A 345 -20.07 -8.43 -41.70
C GLU A 345 -18.92 -7.48 -41.30
N LYS A 346 -17.90 -7.96 -40.58
CA LYS A 346 -16.74 -7.17 -40.15
C LYS A 346 -15.45 -7.65 -40.81
N HIS A 347 -14.57 -6.70 -41.09
CA HIS A 347 -13.27 -6.95 -41.70
C HIS A 347 -12.14 -6.54 -40.77
N TYR A 348 -11.08 -7.33 -40.73
CA TYR A 348 -9.96 -7.12 -39.82
C TYR A 348 -8.67 -7.01 -40.62
N VAL A 349 -7.75 -6.16 -40.16
CA VAL A 349 -6.40 -6.06 -40.72
C VAL A 349 -5.46 -6.79 -39.78
N VAL A 350 -5.08 -8.01 -40.15
CA VAL A 350 -4.19 -8.88 -39.39
C VAL A 350 -2.75 -8.67 -39.84
N ILE A 351 -1.91 -8.23 -38.92
CA ILE A 351 -0.52 -7.82 -39.18
C ILE A 351 0.50 -8.89 -38.81
N LEU A 352 0.12 -9.86 -37.99
CA LEU A 352 0.96 -11.00 -37.61
C LEU A 352 0.06 -12.20 -37.36
N THR A 353 0.48 -13.38 -37.82
CA THR A 353 -0.02 -14.67 -37.33
C THR A 353 1.19 -15.50 -36.93
N THR A 354 1.28 -15.90 -35.67
CA THR A 354 2.43 -16.64 -35.14
C THR A 354 2.03 -17.65 -34.06
N LYS A 355 2.84 -18.69 -33.86
CA LYS A 355 2.78 -19.57 -32.68
C LYS A 355 3.83 -19.19 -31.63
N SER A 356 4.70 -18.23 -31.93
CA SER A 356 5.78 -17.77 -31.05
C SER A 356 5.29 -16.63 -30.18
N GLU A 357 5.30 -16.83 -28.87
CA GLU A 357 5.00 -15.80 -27.88
C GLU A 357 5.99 -14.63 -27.97
N GLU A 358 7.27 -14.90 -28.26
CA GLU A 358 8.30 -13.86 -28.43
C GLU A 358 7.99 -12.96 -29.64
N GLU A 359 7.56 -13.54 -30.77
CA GLU A 359 7.18 -12.75 -31.96
C GLU A 359 5.88 -11.96 -31.73
N LEU A 360 4.94 -12.54 -30.98
CA LEU A 360 3.71 -11.87 -30.58
C LEU A 360 4.04 -10.62 -29.75
N MET A 361 4.89 -10.77 -28.73
CA MET A 361 5.28 -9.68 -27.85
C MET A 361 6.11 -8.62 -28.57
N ASP A 362 7.07 -9.00 -29.41
CA ASP A 362 7.84 -8.03 -30.22
C ASP A 362 6.92 -7.20 -31.15
N ALA A 363 5.95 -7.85 -31.80
CA ALA A 363 4.99 -7.16 -32.66
C ALA A 363 4.07 -6.20 -31.88
N ILE A 364 3.67 -6.55 -30.67
CA ILE A 364 2.88 -5.68 -29.79
C ILE A 364 3.74 -4.48 -29.37
N PHE A 365 4.89 -4.71 -28.73
CA PHE A 365 5.69 -3.63 -28.14
C PHE A 365 6.30 -2.67 -29.15
N LYS A 366 6.71 -3.16 -30.31
CA LYS A 366 7.30 -2.31 -31.36
C LYS A 366 6.29 -1.35 -31.99
N ASN A 367 5.00 -1.68 -31.94
CA ASN A 367 3.97 -1.01 -32.74
C ASN A 367 2.81 -0.41 -31.95
N PHE A 368 2.63 -0.80 -30.68
CA PHE A 368 1.62 -0.23 -29.78
C PHE A 368 1.62 1.32 -29.74
N PRO A 369 2.77 2.01 -29.75
CA PRO A 369 2.78 3.48 -29.71
C PRO A 369 2.14 4.14 -30.95
N ALA A 370 2.08 3.43 -32.08
CA ALA A 370 1.60 3.97 -33.35
C ALA A 370 0.09 3.75 -33.58
N PHE A 371 -0.54 2.79 -32.88
CA PHE A 371 -1.93 2.41 -33.13
C PHE A 371 -2.78 2.49 -31.85
N LYS A 372 -3.92 3.18 -31.94
CA LYS A 372 -4.80 3.44 -30.78
C LYS A 372 -5.56 2.22 -30.27
N LYS A 373 -5.65 1.16 -31.08
CA LYS A 373 -6.32 -0.10 -30.76
C LYS A 373 -5.49 -1.21 -31.42
N ILE A 374 -5.25 -2.28 -30.68
CA ILE A 374 -4.70 -3.53 -31.18
C ILE A 374 -5.50 -4.63 -30.49
N GLY A 375 -5.82 -5.70 -31.21
CA GLY A 375 -6.42 -6.89 -30.64
C GLY A 375 -5.67 -8.15 -31.04
N ILE A 376 -5.90 -9.22 -30.28
CA ILE A 376 -5.28 -10.52 -30.49
C ILE A 376 -6.40 -11.56 -30.63
N ILE A 377 -6.24 -12.49 -31.57
CA ILE A 377 -7.14 -13.63 -31.80
C ILE A 377 -6.31 -14.90 -31.72
N MET A 378 -6.73 -15.88 -30.94
CA MET A 378 -6.09 -17.20 -30.94
C MET A 378 -6.99 -18.21 -31.65
N ASP A 379 -6.44 -19.01 -32.55
CA ASP A 379 -7.18 -20.11 -33.18
C ASP A 379 -7.03 -21.45 -32.43
N TYR A 380 -7.79 -22.46 -32.85
CA TYR A 380 -7.79 -23.80 -32.24
C TYR A 380 -6.45 -24.54 -32.33
N GLU A 381 -5.53 -24.08 -33.17
CA GLU A 381 -4.18 -24.63 -33.29
C GLU A 381 -3.14 -23.79 -32.52
N LEU A 382 -3.63 -22.89 -31.65
CA LEU A 382 -2.87 -21.94 -30.84
C LEU A 382 -2.02 -20.97 -31.67
N ASN A 383 -2.47 -20.62 -32.89
CA ASN A 383 -1.89 -19.48 -33.60
C ASN A 383 -2.50 -18.18 -33.08
N PHE A 384 -1.65 -17.25 -32.66
CA PHE A 384 -2.03 -15.89 -32.33
C PHE A 384 -2.03 -15.03 -33.60
N SER A 385 -3.11 -14.32 -33.84
CA SER A 385 -3.26 -13.33 -34.88
C SER A 385 -3.47 -11.95 -34.28
N VAL A 386 -2.55 -11.03 -34.54
CA VAL A 386 -2.63 -9.64 -34.08
C VAL A 386 -3.32 -8.80 -35.15
N TYR A 387 -4.34 -8.03 -34.78
CA TYR A 387 -5.06 -7.13 -35.68
C TYR A 387 -5.07 -5.69 -35.17
N LEU A 388 -5.09 -4.74 -36.11
CA LEU A 388 -5.03 -3.31 -35.80
C LEU A 388 -6.39 -2.68 -35.52
N ASP A 389 -7.45 -3.04 -36.25
CA ASP A 389 -8.77 -2.45 -36.01
C ASP A 389 -9.89 -3.33 -36.59
N LYS A 390 -11.13 -3.00 -36.22
CA LYS A 390 -12.37 -3.57 -36.77
C LYS A 390 -12.98 -2.61 -37.79
N PHE A 391 -13.07 -3.03 -39.05
CA PHE A 391 -13.58 -2.18 -40.13
C PHE A 391 -14.98 -2.56 -40.54
N SER A 392 -15.81 -1.54 -40.75
CA SER A 392 -17.20 -1.67 -41.23
C SER A 392 -17.30 -2.03 -42.72
N SER A 393 -16.19 -2.10 -43.45
CA SER A 393 -16.16 -2.51 -44.86
C SER A 393 -14.77 -2.95 -45.30
N ARG A 394 -14.73 -3.91 -46.23
CA ARG A 394 -13.48 -4.48 -46.76
C ARG A 394 -12.58 -3.43 -47.38
N ALA A 395 -13.15 -2.47 -48.11
CA ALA A 395 -12.38 -1.41 -48.75
C ALA A 395 -11.62 -0.52 -47.75
N LYS A 396 -12.18 -0.28 -46.55
CA LYS A 396 -11.48 0.46 -45.49
C LYS A 396 -10.34 -0.37 -44.88
N ALA A 397 -10.58 -1.65 -44.64
CA ALA A 397 -9.56 -2.58 -44.17
C ALA A 397 -8.41 -2.71 -45.18
N GLU A 398 -8.70 -2.87 -46.47
CA GLU A 398 -7.69 -2.96 -47.53
C GLU A 398 -6.88 -1.67 -47.69
N LYS A 399 -7.51 -0.51 -47.47
CA LYS A 399 -6.78 0.77 -47.44
C LYS A 399 -5.81 0.80 -46.27
N MET A 400 -6.24 0.45 -45.06
CA MET A 400 -5.37 0.37 -43.88
C MET A 400 -4.25 -0.66 -44.07
N ALA A 401 -4.56 -1.85 -44.59
CA ALA A 401 -3.55 -2.87 -44.85
C ALA A 401 -2.43 -2.35 -45.77
N LYS A 402 -2.77 -1.61 -46.83
CA LYS A 402 -1.77 -0.97 -47.71
C LYS A 402 -0.95 0.12 -47.03
N GLU A 403 -1.55 0.86 -46.10
CA GLU A 403 -0.85 1.91 -45.33
C GLU A 403 0.20 1.30 -44.41
N VAL A 404 -0.07 0.11 -43.86
CA VAL A 404 0.80 -0.54 -42.87
C VAL A 404 1.69 -1.66 -43.44
N GLU A 405 1.47 -2.11 -44.67
CA GLU A 405 2.25 -3.20 -45.33
C GLU A 405 3.76 -2.96 -45.30
N LYS A 406 4.19 -1.70 -45.38
CA LYS A 406 5.61 -1.35 -45.33
C LYS A 406 6.25 -1.72 -43.99
N ASP A 407 5.48 -1.60 -42.91
CA ASP A 407 5.92 -1.87 -41.54
C ASP A 407 5.58 -3.31 -41.11
N PHE A 408 4.55 -3.92 -41.74
CA PHE A 408 4.12 -5.31 -41.54
C PHE A 408 4.04 -6.08 -42.86
N PRO A 409 5.16 -6.61 -43.35
CA PRO A 409 5.17 -7.44 -44.54
C PRO A 409 4.27 -8.66 -44.36
N GLY A 410 3.31 -8.86 -45.26
CA GLY A 410 2.39 -10.01 -45.20
C GLY A 410 1.12 -9.77 -44.39
N VAL A 411 0.77 -8.50 -44.12
CA VAL A 411 -0.54 -8.12 -43.57
C VAL A 411 -1.68 -8.64 -44.44
N LYS A 412 -2.76 -9.10 -43.82
CA LYS A 412 -3.93 -9.68 -44.49
C LYS A 412 -5.20 -8.99 -44.03
N VAL A 413 -6.12 -8.79 -44.97
CA VAL A 413 -7.51 -8.47 -44.64
C VAL A 413 -8.28 -9.78 -44.55
N ILE A 414 -8.83 -10.05 -43.38
CA ILE A 414 -9.71 -11.21 -43.13
C ILE A 414 -11.15 -10.77 -42.99
#